data_AF-A0A820RWD1-F1
#
_entry.id   AF-A0A820RWD1-F1
#
_cell.length_a   1.000
_cell.length_b   1.000
_cell.length_c   1.000
_cell.angle_alpha   90.00
_cell.angle_beta   90.00
_cell.angle_gamma   90.00
#
_symmetry.space_group_name_H-M   'P 1'
#
loop_
_entity.id
_entity.type
_entity.pdbx_description
1 polymer ?
#
loop_
_entity_poly.entity_id
_entity_poly.type
_entity_poly.pdbx_seq_one_letter_code
_entity_poly.pdbx_strand_id
1 'polypeptide(L)'
;EINNSTGPLKRKHDDTTDKLPSVEKQICEKLILQMYTHPSSAPFHQPVPADCIGYHKIITRPMDLRTIKEKIKSYGNMSEFLADVRLMFQNCSTFNR
;
A
#
# COMPACT_ATOMS: atom_id res chain seq x y z
N GLU A 1 -43.28 -11.41 -22.34
CA GLU A 1 -42.54 -10.15 -22.27
C GLU A 1 -42.16 -9.88 -20.81
N ILE A 2 -40.91 -10.11 -20.41
CA ILE A 2 -40.28 -9.39 -19.29
C ILE A 2 -38.81 -9.19 -19.67
N ASN A 3 -38.41 -7.92 -19.69
CA ASN A 3 -37.23 -7.41 -20.36
C ASN A 3 -35.92 -7.74 -19.63
N ASN A 4 -34.95 -8.18 -20.42
CA ASN A 4 -33.54 -8.26 -20.09
C ASN A 4 -32.94 -6.84 -20.13
N SER A 5 -32.37 -6.32 -19.04
CA SER A 5 -31.50 -5.11 -19.05
C SER A 5 -30.79 -4.92 -17.70
N THR A 6 -29.79 -5.75 -17.39
CA THR A 6 -28.73 -5.33 -16.46
C THR A 6 -27.70 -4.55 -17.26
N GLY A 7 -27.79 -3.22 -17.19
CA GLY A 7 -26.86 -2.31 -17.86
C GLY A 7 -25.41 -2.51 -17.39
N PRO A 8 -24.42 -2.04 -18.17
CA PRO A 8 -23.03 -2.16 -17.79
C PRO A 8 -22.77 -1.42 -16.47
N LEU A 9 -22.23 -2.14 -15.49
CA LEU A 9 -21.69 -1.57 -14.26
C LEU A 9 -20.69 -0.47 -14.64
N LYS A 10 -21.07 0.79 -14.40
CA LYS A 10 -20.22 1.95 -14.61
C LYS A 10 -18.91 1.74 -13.84
N ARG A 11 -17.81 1.50 -14.57
CA ARG A 11 -16.46 1.60 -14.00
C ARG A 11 -16.32 3.04 -13.51
N LYS A 12 -16.20 3.23 -12.20
CA LYS A 12 -15.79 4.52 -11.64
C LYS A 12 -14.41 4.82 -12.21
N HIS A 13 -14.33 5.78 -13.12
CA HIS A 13 -13.07 6.32 -13.58
C HIS A 13 -12.48 7.05 -12.37
N ASP A 14 -11.50 6.42 -11.73
CA ASP A 14 -10.70 7.03 -10.66
C ASP A 14 -9.88 8.16 -11.28
N ASP A 15 -10.40 9.38 -11.18
CA ASP A 15 -9.82 10.63 -11.67
C ASP A 15 -8.69 11.13 -10.76
N THR A 16 -7.79 10.22 -10.36
CA THR A 16 -6.55 10.58 -9.67
C THR A 16 -5.44 10.52 -10.70
N THR A 17 -5.09 11.66 -11.27
CA THR A 17 -3.93 11.80 -12.16
C THR A 17 -2.68 11.32 -11.42
N ASP A 18 -1.95 10.36 -12.00
CA ASP A 18 -0.72 9.83 -11.39
C ASP A 18 0.26 10.98 -11.13
N LYS A 19 0.62 11.23 -9.86
CA LYS A 19 1.61 12.26 -9.49
C LYS A 19 3.05 11.83 -9.78
N LEU A 20 3.28 10.52 -9.83
CA LEU A 20 4.59 9.92 -10.02
C LEU A 20 4.87 9.73 -11.52
N PRO A 21 6.08 10.06 -12.02
CA PRO A 21 6.47 9.76 -13.40
C PRO A 21 6.33 8.27 -13.72
N SER A 22 5.91 7.92 -14.94
CA SER A 22 5.58 6.53 -15.30
C SER A 22 6.73 5.55 -15.07
N VAL A 23 7.98 5.97 -15.30
CA VAL A 23 9.17 5.14 -15.04
C VAL A 23 9.37 4.90 -13.54
N GLU A 24 9.27 5.94 -12.72
CA GLU A 24 9.38 5.81 -11.27
C GLU A 24 8.27 4.92 -10.71
N LYS A 25 7.05 5.07 -11.23
CA LYS A 25 5.91 4.22 -10.87
C LYS A 25 6.19 2.74 -11.17
N GLN A 26 6.67 2.41 -12.36
CA GLN A 26 7.03 1.03 -12.71
C GLN A 26 8.11 0.46 -11.80
N ILE A 27 9.09 1.27 -11.42
CA ILE A 27 10.13 0.87 -10.46
C ILE A 27 9.50 0.58 -9.09
N CYS A 28 8.66 1.48 -8.57
CA CYS A 28 7.94 1.28 -7.30
C CYS A 28 7.08 0.00 -7.32
N GLU A 29 6.31 -0.22 -8.38
CA GLU A 29 5.46 -1.42 -8.54
C GLU A 29 6.28 -2.71 -8.54
N LYS A 30 7.43 -2.70 -9.24
CA LYS A 30 8.36 -3.83 -9.25
C LYS A 30 8.96 -4.10 -7.88
N LEU A 31 9.37 -3.05 -7.15
CA LEU A 31 9.89 -3.19 -5.79
C LEU A 31 8.84 -3.74 -4.82
N ILE A 32 7.59 -3.26 -4.91
CA ILE A 32 6.46 -3.80 -4.14
C ILE A 32 6.29 -5.29 -4.41
N LEU A 33 6.28 -5.70 -5.68
CA LEU A 33 6.15 -7.11 -6.06
C LEU A 33 7.30 -7.96 -5.48
N GLN A 34 8.54 -7.48 -5.60
CA GLN A 34 9.71 -8.17 -5.03
C GLN A 34 9.58 -8.34 -3.52
N MET A 35 9.12 -7.31 -2.80
CA MET A 35 8.86 -7.39 -1.36
C MET A 35 7.77 -8.42 -1.04
N TYR A 36 6.64 -8.43 -1.75
CA TYR A 36 5.57 -9.43 -1.56
C TYR A 36 6.04 -10.87 -1.78
N THR A 37 6.98 -11.09 -2.71
CA THR A 37 7.50 -12.43 -3.00
C THR A 37 8.58 -12.91 -2.04
N HIS A 38 9.10 -12.03 -1.18
CA HIS A 38 10.14 -12.42 -0.23
C HIS A 38 9.56 -13.36 0.85
N PRO A 39 10.22 -14.50 1.19
CA PRO A 39 9.67 -15.48 2.14
C PRO A 39 9.27 -14.91 3.50
N SER A 40 10.03 -13.93 4.00
CA SER A 40 9.78 -13.29 5.30
C SER A 40 8.80 -12.11 5.25
N SER A 41 8.14 -11.86 4.11
CA SER A 41 7.33 -10.66 3.93
C SER A 41 5.91 -10.75 4.50
N ALA A 42 5.41 -11.95 4.80
CA ALA A 42 4.01 -12.18 5.19
C ALA A 42 3.51 -11.24 6.33
N PRO A 43 4.28 -10.95 7.39
CA PRO A 43 3.85 -10.01 8.45
C PRO A 43 3.62 -8.57 7.99
N PHE A 44 4.11 -8.20 6.81
CA PHE A 44 4.06 -6.85 6.26
C PHE A 44 3.00 -6.68 5.16
N HIS A 45 2.25 -7.75 4.83
CA HIS A 45 1.33 -7.74 3.68
C HIS A 45 0.07 -6.90 3.90
N GLN A 46 -0.39 -6.81 5.15
CA GLN A 46 -1.64 -6.16 5.55
C GLN A 46 -1.39 -5.22 6.74
N PRO A 47 -2.25 -4.22 6.97
CA PRO A 47 -2.19 -3.40 8.18
C PRO A 47 -2.21 -4.25 9.44
N VAL A 48 -1.45 -3.85 10.45
CA VAL A 48 -1.52 -4.49 11.77
C VAL A 48 -2.94 -4.27 12.34
N PRO A 49 -3.62 -5.32 12.81
CA PRO A 49 -4.97 -5.21 13.36
C PRO A 49 -5.08 -4.21 14.53
N ALA A 50 -6.21 -3.51 14.61
CA ALA A 50 -6.46 -2.51 15.65
C ALA A 50 -6.47 -3.11 17.07
N ASP A 51 -6.79 -4.40 17.20
CA ASP A 51 -6.81 -5.16 18.44
C ASP A 51 -5.43 -5.73 18.84
N CYS A 52 -4.39 -5.53 18.03
CA CYS A 52 -3.02 -5.87 18.39
C CYS A 52 -2.59 -5.07 19.63
N ILE A 53 -2.46 -5.78 20.76
CA ILE A 53 -2.22 -5.18 22.07
C ILE A 53 -0.92 -4.38 22.05
N GLY A 54 -1.04 -3.08 22.37
CA GLY A 54 0.10 -2.17 22.51
C GLY A 54 0.62 -1.58 21.20
N TYR A 55 0.33 -2.17 20.04
CA TYR A 55 0.89 -1.71 18.76
C TYR A 55 0.54 -0.26 18.46
N HIS A 56 -0.76 0.07 18.40
CA HIS A 56 -1.24 1.42 18.10
C HIS A 56 -1.02 2.45 19.22
N LYS A 57 -0.53 2.01 20.39
CA LYS A 57 -0.08 2.91 21.46
C LYS A 57 1.38 3.35 21.27
N ILE A 58 2.19 2.49 20.66
CA ILE A 58 3.63 2.71 20.45
C ILE A 58 3.87 3.28 19.03
N ILE A 59 3.21 2.71 18.04
CA ILE A 59 3.37 3.04 16.63
C ILE A 59 2.33 4.08 16.22
N THR A 60 2.79 5.31 15.98
CA THR A 60 1.94 6.47 15.67
C THR A 60 1.53 6.54 14.20
N ARG A 61 2.30 5.93 13.30
CA ARG A 61 2.02 5.87 11.86
C ARG A 61 2.22 4.45 11.35
N PRO A 62 1.22 3.55 11.50
CA PRO A 62 1.26 2.21 10.93
C PRO A 62 1.52 2.25 9.42
N MET A 63 2.26 1.27 8.91
CA MET A 63 2.55 1.14 7.47
C MET A 63 2.78 -0.33 7.11
N ASP A 64 2.29 -0.71 5.95
CA ASP A 64 2.32 -2.07 5.40
C ASP A 64 2.32 -2.03 3.85
N LEU A 65 2.59 -3.16 3.22
CA LEU A 65 2.74 -3.26 1.76
C LEU A 65 1.43 -2.97 1.01
N ARG A 66 0.27 -3.30 1.57
CA ARG A 66 -1.02 -2.99 0.93
C ARG A 66 -1.24 -1.48 0.95
N THR A 67 -1.01 -0.83 2.09
CA THR A 67 -1.10 0.62 2.20
C THR A 67 -0.12 1.32 1.25
N ILE A 68 1.14 0.87 1.17
CA ILE A 68 2.14 1.41 0.23
C ILE A 68 1.67 1.28 -1.22
N LYS A 69 1.09 0.13 -1.59
CA LYS A 69 0.55 -0.14 -2.93
C LYS A 69 -0.64 0.76 -3.26
N GLU A 70 -1.57 0.96 -2.32
CA GLU A 70 -2.73 1.85 -2.51
C GLU A 70 -2.30 3.31 -2.69
N LYS A 71 -1.21 3.73 -2.03
CA LYS A 71 -0.65 5.08 -2.12
C LYS A 71 0.17 5.37 -3.38
N ILE A 72 0.39 4.39 -4.26
CA ILE A 72 1.36 4.52 -5.36
C ILE A 72 1.09 5.71 -6.31
N LYS A 73 -0.19 6.00 -6.56
CA LYS A 73 -0.59 7.15 -7.41
C LYS A 73 -0.47 8.50 -6.70
N SER A 74 -0.41 8.47 -5.36
CA SER A 74 -0.41 9.64 -4.49
C SER A 74 1.00 10.16 -4.19
N TYR A 75 2.05 9.36 -4.40
CA TYR A 75 3.43 9.79 -4.22
C TYR A 75 3.85 10.78 -5.30
N GLY A 76 4.42 11.91 -4.90
CA GLY A 76 4.96 12.92 -5.82
C GLY A 76 6.32 12.56 -6.42
N ASN A 77 7.06 11.64 -5.78
CA ASN A 77 8.40 11.21 -6.18
C ASN A 77 8.76 9.89 -5.49
N MET A 78 9.80 9.21 -6.01
CA MET A 78 10.37 7.99 -5.43
C MET A 78 10.75 8.12 -3.94
N SER A 79 11.15 9.31 -3.46
CA SER A 79 11.61 9.49 -2.08
C SER A 79 10.47 9.35 -1.06
N GLU A 80 9.26 9.75 -1.42
CA GLU A 80 8.05 9.56 -0.61
C GLU A 80 7.68 8.08 -0.49
N PHE A 81 7.73 7.34 -1.61
CA PHE A 81 7.56 5.88 -1.60
C PHE A 81 8.57 5.20 -0.68
N LEU A 82 9.86 5.54 -0.82
CA LEU A 82 10.92 4.96 0.01
C LEU A 82 10.77 5.35 1.50
N ALA A 83 10.18 6.52 1.80
CA ALA A 83 9.93 6.93 3.17
C ALA A 83 8.93 5.99 3.86
N ASP A 84 7.86 5.60 3.18
CA ASP A 84 6.89 4.66 3.74
C ASP A 84 7.43 3.22 3.82
N VAL A 85 8.24 2.79 2.85
CA VAL A 85 8.96 1.50 2.94
C VAL A 85 9.88 1.46 4.17
N ARG A 86 10.66 2.52 4.41
CA ARG A 86 11.50 2.63 5.61
C ARG A 86 10.68 2.65 6.89
N LEU A 87 9.57 3.41 6.90
CA LEU A 87 8.68 3.50 8.05
C LEU A 87 8.09 2.13 8.44
N MET A 88 7.68 1.32 7.46
CA MET A 88 7.20 -0.05 7.68
C MET A 88 8.24 -0.90 8.45
N PHE A 89 9.51 -0.88 8.04
CA PHE A 89 10.58 -1.60 8.75
C PHE A 89 10.93 -0.99 10.11
N GLN A 90 10.93 0.35 10.22
CA GLN A 90 11.17 1.06 11.48
C GLN A 90 10.10 0.74 12.53
N ASN A 91 8.82 0.69 12.12
CA ASN A 91 7.71 0.30 12.99
C ASN A 91 7.91 -1.12 13.51
N CYS A 92 8.27 -2.06 12.63
CA CYS A 92 8.57 -3.43 13.02
C CYS A 92 9.73 -3.50 14.02
N SER A 93 10.83 -2.77 13.78
CA SER A 93 11.95 -2.74 14.71
C SER A 93 11.60 -2.05 16.04
N THR A 94 10.74 -1.05 16.03
CA THR A 94 10.33 -0.34 17.25
C THR A 94 9.43 -1.20 18.13
N PHE A 95 8.51 -1.96 17.53
CA PHE A 95 7.57 -2.79 18.26
C PHE A 95 8.15 -4.14 18.71
N ASN A 96 8.94 -4.80 17.84
CA ASN A 96 9.47 -6.16 18.09
C ASN A 96 10.91 -6.18 18.64
N ARG A 97 11.36 -5.08 19.25
CA ARG A 97 12.67 -5.00 19.89
C ARG A 97 12.71 -5.75 21.22
#